data_AF-A0A2V9Y846-F1
#
_entry.id   AF-A0A2V9Y846-F1
#
_cell.length_a   1.000
_cell.length_b   1.000
_cell.length_c   1.000
_cell.angle_alpha   90.00
_cell.angle_beta   90.00
_cell.angle_gamma   90.00
#
_symmetry.space_group_name_H-M   'P 1'
#
loop_
_entity.id
_entity.type
_entity.pdbx_description
1 polymer ?
#
loop_
_entity_poly.entity_id
_entity_poly.type
_entity_poly.pdbx_seq_one_letter_code
_entity_poly.pdbx_strand_id
1 'polypeptide(L)'
;VDFDMDGFFHRACIAELGGRRVRTLSPEDLLLVLCVHAAKHVWGRLSWVCDIAEAMRSQAVDYDRVRREAHALGIERILAITLWLGKELLAAPSPSEFDEYRSNDPEAERLGQEIRLMLSQTSEYNTESADYFRLMLHLRERRQDKIRFLVRLATTPSTGEWSAVRLPPPLFSLYPAVRLLRLAGRALKK
;
A
#
# COMPACT_ATOMS: atom_id res chain seq x y z
N VAL A 1 6.09 4.80 0.03
CA VAL A 1 6.72 4.01 -1.05
C VAL A 1 7.03 4.99 -2.14
N ASP A 2 8.26 5.00 -2.62
CA ASP A 2 8.72 5.93 -3.65
C ASP A 2 8.99 5.11 -4.90
N PHE A 3 7.97 5.00 -5.76
CA PHE A 3 8.10 4.31 -7.03
C PHE A 3 8.96 5.12 -8.01
N ASP A 4 9.75 4.42 -8.81
CA ASP A 4 10.46 4.99 -9.95
C ASP A 4 9.47 5.27 -11.09
N MET A 5 8.97 6.51 -11.12
CA MET A 5 7.96 6.93 -12.10
C MET A 5 8.50 6.90 -13.53
N ASP A 6 9.75 7.31 -13.73
CA ASP A 6 10.36 7.30 -15.07
C ASP A 6 10.56 5.85 -15.55
N GLY A 7 10.96 4.95 -14.66
CA GLY A 7 11.03 3.53 -14.91
C GLY A 7 9.69 2.92 -15.33
N PHE A 8 8.58 3.31 -14.69
CA PHE A 8 7.23 2.89 -15.10
C PHE A 8 6.91 3.29 -16.53
N PHE A 9 7.22 4.53 -16.93
CA PHE A 9 6.98 4.98 -18.30
C PHE A 9 7.86 4.25 -19.32
N HIS A 10 9.12 3.98 -18.97
CA HIS A 10 10.04 3.26 -19.85
C HIS A 10 9.62 1.79 -20.08
N ARG A 11 9.10 1.13 -19.04
CA ARG A 11 8.71 -0.29 -19.09
C ARG A 11 7.23 -0.52 -19.39
N ALA A 12 6.47 0.55 -19.62
CA ALA A 12 5.04 0.48 -19.90
C ALA A 12 4.76 -0.46 -21.10
N CYS A 13 3.77 -1.33 -20.94
CA CYS A 13 3.33 -2.24 -22.00
C CYS A 13 2.05 -1.72 -22.68
N ILE A 14 1.67 -2.34 -23.79
CA ILE A 14 0.44 -2.01 -24.50
C ILE A 14 -0.66 -3.01 -24.11
N ALA A 15 -1.78 -2.49 -23.63
CA ALA A 15 -3.02 -3.23 -23.46
C ALA A 15 -4.05 -2.81 -24.50
N GLU A 16 -4.95 -3.73 -24.87
CA GLU A 16 -6.08 -3.43 -25.75
C GLU A 16 -7.36 -3.29 -24.93
N LEU A 17 -8.03 -2.14 -25.04
CA LEU A 17 -9.27 -1.83 -24.34
C LEU A 17 -10.28 -1.29 -25.36
N GLY A 18 -11.39 -2.02 -25.56
CA GLY A 18 -12.43 -1.62 -26.51
C GLY A 18 -11.91 -1.39 -27.94
N GLY A 19 -11.00 -2.24 -28.42
CA GLY A 19 -10.37 -2.12 -29.74
C GLY A 19 -9.31 -1.02 -29.85
N ARG A 20 -8.94 -0.37 -28.73
CA ARG A 20 -7.92 0.68 -28.70
C ARG A 20 -6.69 0.22 -27.94
N ARG A 21 -5.53 0.53 -28.50
CA ARG A 21 -4.23 0.26 -27.86
C ARG A 21 -3.89 1.41 -26.91
N VAL A 22 -3.69 1.09 -25.64
CA VAL A 22 -3.30 2.06 -24.59
C VAL A 22 -2.05 1.60 -23.87
N ARG A 23 -1.23 2.53 -23.40
CA ARG A 23 -0.10 2.21 -22.52
C ARG A 23 -0.58 2.00 -21.09
N THR A 24 -0.08 0.95 -20.46
CA THR A 24 -0.31 0.63 -19.04
C THR A 24 0.99 0.17 -18.39
N LEU A 25 1.00 0.03 -17.07
CA LEU A 25 2.13 -0.50 -16.32
C LEU A 25 2.50 -1.91 -16.80
N SER A 26 3.79 -2.28 -16.71
CA SER A 26 4.18 -3.68 -16.89
C SER A 26 3.48 -4.57 -15.83
N PRO A 27 3.32 -5.87 -16.07
CA PRO A 27 2.72 -6.79 -15.10
C PRO A 27 3.32 -6.70 -13.69
N GLU A 28 4.65 -6.60 -13.60
CA GLU A 28 5.38 -6.50 -12.33
C GLU A 28 5.08 -5.17 -11.63
N ASP A 29 5.18 -4.06 -12.37
CA ASP A 29 4.94 -2.71 -11.85
C ASP A 29 3.47 -2.56 -11.40
N LEU A 30 2.52 -3.10 -12.18
CA LEU A 30 1.10 -3.12 -11.85
C LEU A 30 0.85 -3.91 -10.55
N LEU A 31 1.41 -5.11 -10.41
CA LEU A 31 1.23 -5.94 -9.23
C LEU A 31 1.73 -5.22 -7.97
N LEU A 32 2.93 -4.63 -8.01
CA LEU A 32 3.48 -3.87 -6.88
C LEU A 32 2.63 -2.66 -6.51
N VAL A 33 2.13 -1.92 -7.51
CA VAL A 33 1.24 -0.77 -7.31
C VAL A 33 -0.07 -1.22 -6.67
N LEU A 34 -0.67 -2.31 -7.14
CA LEU A 34 -1.89 -2.88 -6.56
C LEU A 34 -1.68 -3.31 -5.11
N CYS A 35 -0.55 -3.96 -4.78
CA CYS A 35 -0.23 -4.35 -3.40
C CYS A 35 -0.13 -3.13 -2.47
N VAL A 36 0.57 -2.07 -2.90
CA VAL A 36 0.70 -0.85 -2.09
C VAL A 36 -0.64 -0.10 -2.01
N HIS A 37 -1.44 -0.10 -3.07
CA HIS A 37 -2.77 0.50 -3.09
C HIS A 37 -3.71 -0.20 -2.10
N ALA A 38 -3.78 -1.52 -2.15
CA ALA A 38 -4.59 -2.31 -1.23
C ALA A 38 -4.15 -2.07 0.23
N ALA A 39 -2.84 -2.10 0.49
CA ALA A 39 -2.30 -1.85 1.83
C ALA A 39 -2.63 -0.45 2.37
N LYS A 40 -2.53 0.59 1.53
CA LYS A 40 -2.88 1.97 1.90
C LYS A 40 -4.31 2.06 2.44
N HIS A 41 -5.20 1.26 1.87
CA HIS A 41 -6.61 1.19 2.25
C HIS A 41 -6.95 -0.01 3.15
N VAL A 42 -5.93 -0.61 3.78
CA VAL A 42 -6.08 -1.72 4.75
C VAL A 42 -6.82 -2.92 4.15
N TRP A 43 -6.68 -3.13 2.84
CA TRP A 43 -7.42 -4.14 2.08
C TRP A 43 -8.94 -4.10 2.34
N GLY A 44 -9.50 -2.96 2.74
CA GLY A 44 -10.90 -2.83 3.21
C GLY A 44 -11.99 -3.11 2.16
N ARG A 45 -11.63 -3.53 0.95
CA ARG A 45 -12.56 -4.00 -0.09
C ARG A 45 -12.04 -5.27 -0.73
N LEU A 46 -12.90 -6.28 -0.79
CA LEU A 46 -12.58 -7.55 -1.47
C LEU A 46 -12.24 -7.33 -2.95
N SER A 47 -12.82 -6.31 -3.60
CA SER A 47 -12.52 -5.97 -4.99
C SER A 47 -11.02 -5.74 -5.23
N TRP A 48 -10.30 -5.14 -4.28
CA TRP A 48 -8.85 -4.95 -4.44
C TRP A 48 -8.09 -6.27 -4.42
N VAL A 49 -8.50 -7.21 -3.56
CA VAL A 49 -7.94 -8.57 -3.54
C VAL A 49 -8.28 -9.31 -4.84
N CYS A 50 -9.47 -9.09 -5.40
CA CYS A 50 -9.83 -9.59 -6.73
C CYS A 50 -8.91 -9.04 -7.82
N ASP A 51 -8.67 -7.72 -7.85
CA ASP A 51 -7.78 -7.10 -8.85
C ASP A 51 -6.37 -7.71 -8.81
N ILE A 52 -5.85 -7.97 -7.60
CA ILE A 52 -4.56 -8.62 -7.37
C ILE A 52 -4.60 -10.08 -7.86
N ALA A 53 -5.62 -10.85 -7.49
CA ALA A 53 -5.77 -12.23 -7.90
C ALA A 53 -5.86 -12.36 -9.44
N GLU A 54 -6.58 -11.45 -10.10
CA GLU A 54 -6.67 -11.40 -11.55
C GLU A 54 -5.35 -10.98 -12.20
N ALA A 55 -4.60 -10.04 -11.60
CA ALA A 55 -3.26 -9.69 -12.06
C ALA A 55 -2.32 -10.91 -12.00
N MET A 56 -2.40 -11.71 -10.94
CA MET A 56 -1.61 -12.94 -10.78
C MET A 56 -1.98 -14.04 -11.78
N ARG A 57 -3.26 -14.15 -12.18
CA ARG A 57 -3.74 -15.18 -13.12
C ARG A 57 -3.53 -14.80 -14.58
N SER A 58 -3.84 -13.56 -14.92
CA SER A 58 -4.02 -13.14 -16.32
C SER A 58 -2.72 -12.67 -16.97
N GLN A 59 -1.71 -12.33 -16.17
CA GLN A 59 -0.46 -11.76 -16.65
C GLN A 59 0.72 -12.72 -16.46
N ALA A 60 1.65 -12.69 -17.40
CA ALA A 60 2.96 -13.32 -17.22
C ALA A 60 3.83 -12.39 -16.35
N VAL A 61 3.86 -12.67 -15.05
CA VAL A 61 4.62 -11.88 -14.07
C VAL A 61 6.01 -12.50 -13.83
N ASP A 62 7.08 -11.72 -13.99
CA ASP A 62 8.40 -12.08 -13.48
C ASP A 62 8.46 -11.84 -11.96
N TYR A 63 8.14 -12.89 -11.19
CA TYR A 63 8.11 -12.82 -9.72
C TYR A 63 9.49 -12.61 -9.09
N ASP A 64 10.57 -12.99 -9.77
CA ASP A 64 11.92 -12.71 -9.32
C ASP A 64 12.22 -11.21 -9.37
N ARG A 65 11.75 -10.53 -10.44
CA ARG A 65 11.81 -9.07 -10.54
C ARG A 65 10.91 -8.39 -9.51
N VAL A 66 9.68 -8.85 -9.34
CA VAL A 66 8.74 -8.33 -8.31
C VAL A 66 9.39 -8.39 -6.93
N ARG A 67 10.02 -9.52 -6.57
CA ARG A 67 10.73 -9.68 -5.29
C ARG A 67 11.89 -8.70 -5.15
N ARG A 68 12.75 -8.56 -6.16
CA ARG A 68 13.88 -7.60 -6.13
C ARG A 68 13.40 -6.16 -5.96
N GLU A 69 12.34 -5.77 -6.66
CA GLU A 69 11.77 -4.42 -6.58
C GLU A 69 11.05 -4.18 -5.24
N ALA A 70 10.30 -5.15 -4.74
CA ALA A 70 9.67 -5.09 -3.41
C ALA A 70 10.73 -4.96 -2.30
N HIS A 71 11.82 -5.72 -2.40
CA HIS A 71 12.97 -5.56 -1.53
C HIS A 71 13.57 -4.15 -1.68
N ALA A 72 13.86 -3.65 -2.89
CA ALA A 72 14.40 -2.29 -3.04
C ALA A 72 13.48 -1.21 -2.40
N LEU A 73 12.17 -1.38 -2.54
CA LEU A 73 11.14 -0.47 -2.02
C LEU A 73 10.84 -0.61 -0.51
N GLY A 74 11.28 -1.70 0.14
CA GLY A 74 10.93 -1.98 1.54
C GLY A 74 9.44 -2.25 1.72
N ILE A 75 8.88 -3.10 0.85
CA ILE A 75 7.47 -3.51 0.87
C ILE A 75 7.27 -5.03 0.79
N GLU A 76 8.29 -5.83 1.13
CA GLU A 76 8.22 -7.29 1.05
C GLU A 76 7.10 -7.86 1.92
N ARG A 77 6.90 -7.30 3.13
CA ARG A 77 5.79 -7.69 4.00
C ARG A 77 4.42 -7.40 3.37
N ILE A 78 4.27 -6.23 2.75
CA ILE A 78 3.03 -5.85 2.06
C ILE A 78 2.75 -6.80 0.90
N LEU A 79 3.77 -7.10 0.09
CA LEU A 79 3.66 -8.03 -1.03
C LEU A 79 3.24 -9.42 -0.52
N ALA A 80 3.96 -9.97 0.46
CA ALA A 80 3.70 -11.31 0.97
C ALA A 80 2.30 -11.46 1.56
N ILE A 81 1.84 -10.50 2.37
CA ILE A 81 0.46 -10.48 2.89
C ILE A 81 -0.55 -10.44 1.73
N THR A 82 -0.30 -9.59 0.74
CA THR A 82 -1.23 -9.37 -0.37
C THR A 82 -1.39 -10.61 -1.26
N LEU A 83 -0.28 -11.25 -1.64
CA LEU A 83 -0.31 -12.46 -2.47
C LEU A 83 -0.94 -13.63 -1.70
N TRP A 84 -0.63 -13.74 -0.41
CA TRP A 84 -1.26 -14.73 0.46
C TRP A 84 -2.78 -14.52 0.57
N LEU A 85 -3.27 -13.28 0.73
CA LEU A 85 -4.71 -13.00 0.74
C LEU A 85 -5.37 -13.40 -0.59
N GLY A 86 -4.74 -13.11 -1.73
CA GLY A 86 -5.23 -13.52 -3.04
C GLY A 86 -5.29 -15.04 -3.21
N LYS A 87 -4.27 -15.75 -2.72
CA LYS A 87 -4.25 -17.23 -2.69
C LYS A 87 -5.30 -17.80 -1.75
N GLU A 88 -5.35 -17.33 -0.51
CA GLU A 88 -6.21 -17.88 0.55
C GLU A 88 -7.70 -17.63 0.27
N LEU A 89 -8.07 -16.43 -0.19
CA LEU A 89 -9.46 -16.05 -0.37
C LEU A 89 -10.01 -16.40 -1.76
N LEU A 90 -9.16 -16.44 -2.78
CA LEU A 90 -9.59 -16.56 -4.17
C LEU A 90 -8.89 -17.70 -4.93
N ALA A 91 -8.00 -18.48 -4.31
CA ALA A 91 -7.19 -19.51 -4.97
C ALA A 91 -6.35 -18.95 -6.15
N ALA A 92 -5.82 -17.73 -6.00
CA ALA A 92 -4.87 -17.17 -6.97
C ALA A 92 -3.54 -17.96 -6.97
N PRO A 93 -2.87 -18.10 -8.13
CA PRO A 93 -1.58 -18.77 -8.22
C PRO A 93 -0.49 -17.86 -7.62
N SER A 94 -0.13 -18.08 -6.36
CA SER A 94 1.01 -17.42 -5.70
C SER A 94 2.22 -18.33 -5.67
N PRO A 95 3.43 -17.84 -6.03
CA PRO A 95 4.67 -18.57 -5.82
C PRO A 95 4.91 -18.87 -4.33
N SER A 96 5.42 -20.06 -4.02
CA SER A 96 5.57 -20.57 -2.65
C SER A 96 6.57 -19.78 -1.81
N GLU A 97 7.54 -19.13 -2.45
CA GLU A 97 8.55 -18.31 -1.76
C GLU A 97 7.94 -17.14 -0.98
N PHE A 98 6.80 -16.59 -1.42
CA PHE A 98 6.11 -15.52 -0.71
C PHE A 98 5.34 -16.04 0.51
N ASP A 99 4.82 -17.27 0.44
CA ASP A 99 4.22 -17.94 1.59
C ASP A 99 5.27 -18.29 2.64
N GLU A 100 6.44 -18.75 2.19
CA GLU A 100 7.59 -19.03 3.07
C GLU A 100 8.06 -17.76 3.76
N TYR A 101 8.25 -16.66 3.02
CA TYR A 101 8.60 -15.35 3.60
C TYR A 101 7.60 -14.94 4.69
N ARG A 102 6.30 -15.00 4.38
CA ARG A 102 5.23 -14.63 5.31
C ARG A 102 5.26 -15.49 6.57
N SER A 103 5.45 -16.80 6.42
CA SER A 103 5.47 -17.75 7.54
C SER A 103 6.70 -17.57 8.43
N ASN A 104 7.80 -17.07 7.87
CA ASN A 104 9.03 -16.76 8.58
C ASN A 104 9.05 -15.33 9.20
N ASP A 105 8.06 -14.49 8.90
CA ASP A 105 7.88 -13.16 9.50
C ASP A 105 6.64 -13.15 10.41
N PRO A 106 6.80 -13.24 11.74
CA PRO A 106 5.67 -13.28 12.68
C PRO A 106 4.72 -12.09 12.55
N GLU A 107 5.22 -10.91 12.18
CA GLU A 107 4.36 -9.74 11.96
C GLU A 107 3.58 -9.86 10.65
N ALA A 108 4.17 -10.44 9.60
CA ALA A 108 3.46 -10.69 8.35
C ALA A 108 2.32 -11.70 8.54
N GLU A 109 2.57 -12.81 9.26
CA GLU A 109 1.55 -13.79 9.63
C GLU A 109 0.42 -13.13 10.45
N ARG A 110 0.78 -12.45 11.56
CA ARG A 110 -0.18 -11.83 12.47
C ARG A 110 -1.06 -10.80 11.75
N LEU A 111 -0.45 -9.88 10.99
CA LEU A 111 -1.15 -8.85 10.24
C LEU A 111 -2.00 -9.45 9.13
N GLY A 112 -1.49 -10.45 8.41
CA GLY A 112 -2.25 -11.15 7.37
C GLY A 112 -3.55 -11.74 7.92
N GLN A 113 -3.49 -12.47 9.05
CA GLN A 113 -4.68 -13.02 9.69
C GLN A 113 -5.65 -11.93 10.18
N GLU A 114 -5.12 -10.86 10.78
CA GLU A 114 -5.93 -9.70 11.22
C GLU A 114 -6.69 -9.09 10.04
N ILE A 115 -6.01 -8.84 8.92
CA ILE A 115 -6.59 -8.26 7.70
C ILE A 115 -7.63 -9.20 7.08
N ARG A 116 -7.35 -10.51 7.05
CA ARG A 116 -8.31 -11.51 6.55
C ARG A 116 -9.61 -11.51 7.35
N LEU A 117 -9.52 -11.39 8.68
CA LEU A 117 -10.70 -11.28 9.56
C LEU A 117 -11.44 -9.94 9.36
N MET A 118 -10.73 -8.84 9.15
CA MET A 118 -11.37 -7.55 8.87
C MET A 118 -12.14 -7.54 7.55
N LEU A 119 -11.57 -8.17 6.51
CA LEU A 119 -12.20 -8.34 5.20
C LEU A 119 -13.56 -9.05 5.28
N SER A 120 -13.70 -10.06 6.14
CA SER A 120 -14.97 -10.78 6.32
C SER A 120 -16.02 -9.98 7.10
N GLN A 121 -15.60 -8.96 7.85
CA GLN A 121 -16.48 -8.12 8.67
C GLN A 121 -16.92 -6.82 7.99
N THR A 122 -16.46 -6.52 6.76
CA THR A 122 -16.75 -5.28 6.02
C THR A 122 -16.53 -4.02 6.86
N SER A 123 -15.45 -4.00 7.64
CA SER A 123 -15.13 -2.86 8.51
C SER A 123 -14.42 -1.77 7.71
N GLU A 124 -14.91 -0.53 7.79
CA GLU A 124 -14.21 0.63 7.24
C GLU A 124 -13.14 1.13 8.22
N TYR A 125 -11.90 1.25 7.73
CA TYR A 125 -10.80 1.78 8.53
C TYR A 125 -10.73 3.31 8.42
N ASN A 126 -10.74 3.99 9.57
CA ASN A 126 -10.45 5.43 9.59
C ASN A 126 -8.96 5.66 9.29
N THR A 127 -8.65 6.10 8.08
CA THR A 127 -7.29 6.36 7.57
C THR A 127 -6.57 7.54 8.25
N GLU A 128 -7.23 8.24 9.18
CA GLU A 128 -6.67 9.31 10.01
C GLU A 128 -6.56 8.92 11.50
N SER A 129 -6.83 7.66 11.84
CA SER A 129 -6.78 7.14 13.21
C SER A 129 -5.36 6.75 13.64
N ALA A 130 -5.12 6.72 14.96
CA ALA A 130 -3.85 6.26 15.52
C ALA A 130 -3.60 4.77 15.24
N ASP A 131 -4.65 3.95 15.23
CA ASP A 131 -4.53 2.51 14.94
C ASP A 131 -4.17 2.28 13.47
N TYR A 132 -4.67 3.13 12.55
CA TYR A 132 -4.24 3.11 11.15
C TYR A 132 -2.75 3.42 11.01
N PHE A 133 -2.27 4.49 11.64
CA PHE A 133 -0.84 4.83 11.58
C PHE A 133 0.04 3.77 12.23
N ARG A 134 -0.44 3.15 13.33
CA ARG A 134 0.23 2.02 13.96
C ARG A 134 0.30 0.84 13.00
N LEU A 135 -0.79 0.47 12.33
CA LEU A 135 -0.81 -0.59 11.33
C LEU A 135 0.17 -0.29 10.18
N MET A 136 0.13 0.91 9.62
CA MET A 136 1.04 1.31 8.53
C MET A 136 2.52 1.24 8.93
N LEU A 137 2.85 1.51 10.21
CA LEU A 137 4.19 1.33 10.74
C LEU A 137 4.60 -0.14 10.86
N HIS A 138 3.69 -1.01 11.31
CA HIS A 138 3.95 -2.45 11.44
C HIS A 138 4.03 -3.14 10.08
N LEU A 139 3.38 -2.60 9.05
CA LEU A 139 3.55 -3.07 7.67
C LEU A 139 4.93 -2.79 7.08
N ARG A 140 5.77 -1.93 7.69
CA ARG A 140 7.14 -1.68 7.24
C ARG A 140 8.12 -2.62 7.94
N GLU A 141 8.94 -3.32 7.18
CA GLU A 141 10.00 -4.19 7.71
C GLU A 141 11.19 -3.39 8.26
N ARG A 142 11.65 -2.35 7.55
CA ARG A 142 12.91 -1.65 7.85
C ARG A 142 12.69 -0.42 8.73
N ARG A 143 13.65 -0.17 9.63
CA ARG A 143 13.66 1.03 10.49
C ARG A 143 13.66 2.33 9.69
N GLN A 144 14.43 2.39 8.60
CA GLN A 144 14.48 3.59 7.74
C GLN A 144 13.11 3.92 7.13
N ASP A 145 12.33 2.92 6.73
CA ASP A 145 11.02 3.12 6.11
C ASP A 145 9.96 3.49 7.15
N LYS A 146 10.10 3.00 8.39
CA LYS A 146 9.32 3.46 9.55
C LYS A 146 9.58 4.93 9.86
N ILE A 147 10.86 5.34 9.93
CA ILE A 147 11.24 6.74 10.17
C ILE A 147 10.74 7.62 9.03
N ARG A 148 10.94 7.21 7.78
CA ARG A 148 10.43 7.93 6.59
C ARG A 148 8.91 8.09 6.65
N PHE A 149 8.18 7.05 7.05
CA PHE A 149 6.73 7.13 7.24
C PHE A 149 6.36 8.16 8.32
N LEU A 150 7.02 8.15 9.48
CA LEU A 150 6.76 9.13 10.55
C LEU A 150 7.02 10.57 10.10
N VAL A 151 8.13 10.81 9.40
CA VAL A 151 8.46 12.13 8.86
C VAL A 151 7.39 12.60 7.89
N ARG A 152 6.95 11.74 6.96
CA ARG A 152 5.87 12.06 6.02
C ARG A 152 4.54 12.29 6.74
N LEU A 153 4.22 11.46 7.73
CA LEU A 153 3.01 11.62 8.52
C LEU A 153 2.93 12.99 9.20
N ALA A 154 4.07 13.47 9.71
CA ALA A 154 4.18 14.75 10.41
C ALA A 154 4.18 15.96 9.45
N THR A 155 4.76 15.82 8.26
CA THR A 155 5.04 16.95 7.36
C THR A 155 4.13 17.04 6.14
N THR A 156 3.50 15.94 5.73
CA THR A 156 2.61 15.90 4.56
C THR A 156 1.18 16.23 5.00
N PRO A 157 0.61 17.37 4.55
CA PRO A 157 -0.78 17.71 4.83
C PRO A 157 -1.72 16.72 4.14
N SER A 158 -2.78 16.30 4.83
CA SER A 158 -3.86 15.51 4.25
C SER A 158 -5.03 16.43 3.86
N THR A 159 -6.01 15.85 3.17
CA THR A 159 -7.26 16.56 2.83
C THR A 159 -7.95 17.13 4.07
N GLY A 160 -7.75 16.52 5.24
CA GLY A 160 -8.27 17.00 6.50
C GLY A 160 -7.67 18.33 6.95
N GLU A 161 -6.40 18.62 6.65
CA GLU A 161 -5.80 19.92 6.94
C GLU A 161 -6.39 21.01 6.04
N TRP A 162 -6.53 20.71 4.74
CA TRP A 162 -7.07 21.64 3.75
C TRP A 162 -8.55 21.96 4.00
N SER A 163 -9.31 20.99 4.52
CA SER A 163 -10.71 21.18 4.90
C SER A 163 -10.86 21.95 6.21
N ALA A 164 -9.92 21.80 7.16
CA ALA A 164 -9.99 22.44 8.47
C ALA A 164 -9.58 23.92 8.42
N VAL A 165 -8.56 24.25 7.63
CA VAL A 165 -8.05 25.62 7.51
C VAL A 165 -7.84 25.95 6.03
N ARG A 166 -8.54 26.98 5.56
CA ARG A 166 -8.31 27.54 4.22
C ARG A 166 -7.31 28.68 4.32
N LEU A 167 -6.04 28.38 4.12
CA LEU A 167 -5.00 29.40 4.03
C LEU A 167 -5.13 30.13 2.69
N PRO A 168 -4.76 31.42 2.58
CA PRO A 168 -4.58 32.07 1.28
C PRO A 168 -3.30 31.55 0.58
N PRO A 169 -3.17 31.66 -0.76
CA PRO A 169 -2.06 31.09 -1.52
C PRO A 169 -0.64 31.42 -0.99
N PRO A 170 -0.33 32.65 -0.52
CA PRO A 170 0.99 32.96 0.03
C PRO A 170 1.35 32.18 1.29
N LEU A 171 0.36 31.66 2.03
CA LEU A 171 0.54 30.94 3.28
C LEU A 171 0.50 29.42 3.09
N PHE A 172 0.39 28.89 1.87
CA PHE A 172 0.31 27.44 1.64
C PHE A 172 1.52 26.66 2.17
N SER A 173 2.70 27.27 2.22
CA SER A 173 3.90 26.68 2.82
C SER A 173 3.75 26.38 4.32
N LEU A 174 2.74 26.94 5.00
CA LEU A 174 2.45 26.73 6.42
C LEU A 174 1.54 25.52 6.69
N TYR A 175 1.01 24.84 5.68
CA TYR A 175 0.19 23.63 5.88
C TYR A 175 0.89 22.50 6.68
N PRO A 176 2.21 22.28 6.56
CA PRO A 176 2.93 21.35 7.45
C PRO A 176 2.83 21.74 8.93
N ALA A 177 2.84 23.03 9.26
CA ALA A 177 2.64 23.48 10.65
C ALA A 177 1.21 23.20 11.12
N VAL A 178 0.21 23.40 10.26
CA VAL A 178 -1.19 23.03 10.54
C VAL A 178 -1.31 21.53 10.83
N ARG A 179 -0.61 20.68 10.05
CA ARG A 179 -0.57 19.22 10.27
C ARG A 179 0.00 18.88 11.65
N LEU A 180 1.15 19.43 12.01
CA LEU A 180 1.80 19.19 13.30
C LEU A 180 0.89 19.57 14.48
N LEU A 181 0.27 20.74 14.43
CA LEU A 181 -0.66 21.21 15.46
C LEU A 181 -1.88 20.28 15.60
N ARG A 182 -2.44 19.81 14.49
CA ARG A 182 -3.58 18.88 14.52
C ARG A 182 -3.20 17.51 15.07
N LEU A 183 -2.03 16.98 14.72
CA LEU A 183 -1.53 15.73 15.27
C LEU A 183 -1.30 15.84 16.78
N ALA A 184 -0.69 16.93 17.25
CA ALA A 184 -0.50 17.19 18.68
C ALA A 184 -1.84 17.29 19.43
N GLY A 185 -2.81 18.03 18.88
CA GLY A 185 -4.15 18.14 19.45
C GLY A 185 -4.91 16.80 19.53
N ARG A 186 -4.62 15.83 18.65
CA ARG A 186 -5.17 14.47 18.74
C ARG A 186 -4.51 13.64 19.84
N ALA A 187 -3.20 13.78 20.02
CA ALA A 187 -2.47 13.07 21.06
C ALA A 187 -2.91 13.50 22.48
N LEU A 188 -3.28 14.78 22.66
CA LEU A 188 -3.77 15.34 23.92
C LEU A 188 -5.24 15.02 24.25
N LYS A 189 -6.00 14.47 23.29
CA LYS A 189 -7.42 14.09 23.47
C LYS A 189 -7.62 12.61 23.79
N LYS A 190 -6.54 11.84 23.89
CA LYS A 190 -6.52 10.47 24.43
C LYS A 190 -6.14 10.52 25.90
#